data_AF-A0A2V6Y1D2-F1
#
_entry.id   AF-A0A2V6Y1D2-F1
#
_cell.length_a   1.000
_cell.length_b   1.000
_cell.length_c   1.000
_cell.angle_alpha   90.00
_cell.angle_beta   90.00
_cell.angle_gamma   90.00
#
_symmetry.space_group_name_H-M   'P 1'
#
loop_
_entity.id
_entity.type
_entity.pdbx_description
1 polymer ?
#
loop_
_entity_poly.entity_id
_entity_poly.type
_entity_poly.pdbx_seq_one_letter_code
_entity_poly.pdbx_strand_id
1 'polypeptide(L)' 'MHYTRISADCHIDMPWIPNDLFTANASAALRDRMPYVVDGSDGPHWTCKNGTSFGLIGGVGPGGQKLV' A
#
# COMPACT_ATOMS: atom_id res chain seq x y z
N MET A 1 -18.49 25.20 0.59
CA MET A 1 -18.07 25.23 2.00
C MET A 1 -16.81 26.08 2.11
N HIS A 2 -16.76 27.03 3.05
CA HIS A 2 -15.53 27.73 3.40
C HIS A 2 -14.92 27.04 4.62
N TYR A 3 -13.80 26.35 4.42
CA TYR A 3 -13.06 25.69 5.49
C TYR A 3 -11.91 26.58 5.95
N THR A 4 -11.74 26.71 7.27
CA THR A 4 -10.69 27.54 7.90
C THR A 4 -9.73 26.73 8.75
N ARG A 5 -9.94 25.41 8.86
CA ARG A 5 -9.14 24.50 9.69
C ARG A 5 -8.36 23.55 8.79
N ILE A 6 -7.06 23.41 9.08
CA ILE A 6 -6.18 22.45 8.42
C ILE A 6 -6.02 21.27 9.37
N SER A 7 -6.26 20.04 8.88
CA SER A 7 -5.89 18.85 9.65
C SER A 7 -4.37 18.74 9.66
N ALA A 8 -3.79 18.60 10.85
CA ALA A 8 -2.35 18.37 10.98
C ALA A 8 -1.96 16.93 10.61
N ASP A 9 -2.94 16.04 10.43
CA ASP A 9 -2.71 14.63 10.16
C ASP A 9 -3.76 14.04 9.20
N CYS A 10 -3.28 13.34 8.18
CA CYS A 10 -4.07 12.54 7.25
C CYS A 10 -3.16 11.50 6.57
N HIS A 11 -3.72 10.37 6.16
CA HIS A 11 -2.99 9.26 5.55
C HIS A 11 -3.68 8.77 4.27
N ILE A 12 -2.92 8.08 3.43
CA ILE A 12 -3.42 7.28 2.31
C ILE A 12 -2.98 5.83 2.53
N ASP A 13 -3.90 4.89 2.35
CA ASP A 13 -3.62 3.47 2.59
C ASP A 13 -2.89 2.85 1.38
N MET A 14 -1.98 1.91 1.65
CA MET A 14 -1.20 1.22 0.63
C MET A 14 -2.03 0.55 -0.48
N PRO A 15 -3.19 -0.07 -0.20
CA PRO A 15 -4.10 -0.61 -1.22
C PRO A 15 -4.50 0.37 -2.35
N TRP A 16 -4.35 1.68 -2.15
CA TRP A 16 -4.83 2.74 -3.06
C TRP A 16 -3.71 3.53 -3.75
N ILE A 17 -2.43 3.20 -3.53
CA ILE A 17 -1.28 3.84 -4.19
C ILE A 17 -0.74 2.96 -5.34
N PRO A 18 0.04 3.51 -6.29
CA PRO A 18 0.61 2.73 -7.39
C PRO A 18 1.45 1.53 -6.93
N ASN A 19 1.26 0.39 -7.58
CA ASN A 19 1.83 -0.91 -7.20
C ASN A 19 3.37 -0.95 -7.19
N ASP A 20 4.00 -0.09 -7.97
CA ASP A 20 5.45 0.00 -8.12
C ASP A 20 6.06 1.22 -7.42
N LEU A 21 5.27 1.99 -6.65
CA LEU A 21 5.71 3.27 -6.08
C LEU A 21 7.07 3.16 -5.38
N PHE A 22 7.25 2.14 -4.54
CA PHE A 22 8.51 1.96 -3.81
C PHE A 22 9.60 1.33 -4.66
N THR A 23 9.29 0.28 -5.41
CA THR A 23 10.30 -0.46 -6.18
C THR A 23 10.83 0.36 -7.36
N ALA A 24 10.00 1.16 -8.01
CA ALA A 24 10.40 2.03 -9.11
C ALA A 24 11.34 3.17 -8.64
N ASN A 25 11.04 3.78 -7.49
CA ASN A 25 11.72 4.99 -7.02
C ASN A 25 12.88 4.72 -6.03
N ALA A 26 13.01 3.50 -5.49
CA ALA A 26 14.12 3.16 -4.61
C ALA A 26 15.45 3.03 -5.36
N SER A 27 16.53 3.44 -4.69
CA SER A 27 17.90 3.18 -5.17
C SER A 27 18.15 1.69 -5.33
N ALA A 28 19.04 1.31 -6.25
CA ALA A 28 19.32 -0.09 -6.53
C ALA A 28 19.71 -0.89 -5.28
N ALA A 29 20.50 -0.29 -4.37
CA ALA A 29 20.94 -0.91 -3.13
C ALA A 29 19.80 -1.18 -2.12
N LEU A 30 18.67 -0.49 -2.25
CA LEU A 30 17.53 -0.56 -1.31
C LEU A 30 16.27 -1.16 -1.91
N ARG A 31 16.17 -1.24 -3.25
CA ARG A 31 14.99 -1.74 -3.99
C ARG A 31 14.49 -3.07 -3.46
N ASP A 32 15.43 -3.96 -3.21
CA ASP A 32 15.21 -5.30 -2.67
C ASP A 32 14.67 -5.32 -1.24
N ARG A 33 14.64 -4.19 -0.53
CA ARG A 33 14.11 -4.09 0.85
C ARG A 33 12.75 -3.42 0.90
N MET A 34 12.25 -2.92 -0.22
CA MET A 34 11.02 -2.16 -0.28
C MET A 34 9.78 -3.06 -0.20
N PRO A 35 8.64 -2.53 0.27
CA PRO A 35 7.35 -3.15 0.04
C PRO A 35 7.07 -3.29 -1.46
N TYR A 36 6.39 -4.36 -1.84
CA TYR A 36 6.09 -4.68 -3.22
C TYR A 36 4.76 -5.41 -3.32
N VAL A 37 4.22 -5.43 -4.53
CA VAL A 37 2.99 -6.16 -4.84
C VAL A 37 3.32 -7.54 -5.39
N VAL A 38 2.57 -8.55 -4.94
CA VAL A 38 2.61 -9.91 -5.51
C VAL A 38 1.20 -10.42 -5.78
N ASP A 39 1.07 -11.34 -6.73
CA ASP A 39 -0.17 -12.08 -6.94
C ASP A 39 -0.42 -13.08 -5.80
N GLY A 40 -1.70 -13.27 -5.43
CA GLY A 40 -2.15 -14.20 -4.40
C GLY A 40 -3.51 -14.81 -4.74
N SER A 41 -3.98 -15.75 -3.92
CA SER A 41 -5.24 -16.48 -4.13
C SER A 41 -6.48 -15.59 -4.17
N ASP A 42 -6.46 -14.50 -3.39
CA ASP A 42 -7.54 -13.52 -3.31
C ASP A 42 -7.28 -12.28 -4.20
N GLY A 43 -6.23 -12.35 -5.02
CA GLY A 43 -5.77 -11.27 -5.89
C GLY A 43 -4.44 -10.66 -5.46
N PRO A 44 -3.99 -9.62 -6.18
CA PRO A 44 -2.75 -8.91 -5.89
C PRO A 44 -2.78 -8.25 -4.50
N HIS A 45 -1.69 -8.38 -3.74
CA HIS A 45 -1.56 -7.77 -2.41
C HIS A 45 -0.18 -7.19 -2.18
N TRP A 46 -0.12 -6.22 -1.28
CA TRP A 46 1.12 -5.65 -0.80
C TRP A 46 1.76 -6.54 0.26
N THR A 47 3.07 -6.73 0.13
CA THR A 47 3.88 -7.50 1.08
C THR A 47 5.30 -6.91 1.18
N CYS A 48 6.13 -7.46 2.06
CA CYS A 48 7.56 -7.24 2.04
C CYS A 48 8.32 -8.55 2.31
N LYS A 49 9.65 -8.53 2.23
CA LYS A 49 10.48 -9.76 2.22
C LYS A 49 10.29 -10.68 3.43
N ASN A 50 9.79 -10.16 4.55
CA ASN A 50 9.50 -10.96 5.74
C ASN A 50 8.11 -11.64 5.70
N GLY A 51 7.36 -11.50 4.61
CA GLY A 51 6.03 -12.08 4.42
C GLY A 51 4.89 -11.31 5.10
N THR A 52 5.15 -10.14 5.66
CA THR A 52 4.09 -9.31 6.27
C THR A 52 3.15 -8.78 5.20
N SER A 53 1.85 -9.02 5.33
CA SER A 53 0.83 -8.48 4.43
C SER A 53 0.43 -7.05 4.82
N PHE A 54 0.24 -6.19 3.82
CA PHE A 54 -0.29 -4.83 3.97
C PHE A 54 -1.64 -4.63 3.26
N GLY A 55 -2.30 -5.73 2.89
CA GLY A 55 -3.64 -5.72 2.30
C GLY A 55 -3.68 -5.94 0.79
N LEU A 56 -4.86 -6.34 0.33
CA LEU A 56 -5.21 -6.50 -1.07
C LEU A 56 -5.25 -5.15 -1.76
N ILE A 57 -4.79 -5.09 -3.01
CA ILE A 57 -4.96 -3.90 -3.85
C ILE A 57 -6.45 -3.63 -4.06
N GLY A 58 -6.89 -2.39 -3.81
CA GLY A 58 -8.30 -2.02 -3.86
C GLY A 58 -9.18 -2.71 -2.81
N GLY A 59 -8.57 -3.34 -1.79
CA GLY A 59 -9.29 -3.98 -0.69
C GLY A 59 -10.05 -2.97 0.17
N VAL A 60 -11.01 -3.49 0.95
CA VAL A 60 -11.88 -2.65 1.80
C VAL A 60 -11.24 -2.32 3.14
N GLY A 61 -11.40 -1.07 3.58
CA GLY A 61 -10.90 -0.56 4.86
C GLY A 61 -9.39 -0.33 4.90
N PRO A 62 -8.86 0.16 6.03
CA PRO A 62 -7.46 0.59 6.15
C PRO A 62 -6.44 -0.56 6.03
N GLY A 63 -6.88 -1.80 6.23
CA GLY A 63 -6.05 -3.00 6.09
C GLY A 63 -6.18 -3.72 4.74
N GLY A 64 -6.89 -3.15 3.76
CA GLY A 64 -7.10 -3.77 2.45
C GLY A 64 -7.71 -5.17 2.54
N GLN A 65 -8.80 -5.33 3.30
CA GLN A 65 -9.44 -6.63 3.51
C GLN A 65 -10.18 -7.10 2.25
N LYS A 66 -10.42 -8.40 2.17
CA LYS A 66 -11.32 -8.98 1.16
C LYS A 66 -12.75 -8.54 1.45
N LEU A 67 -13.49 -8.15 0.41
CA LEU A 67 -14.94 -7.96 0.52
C LEU A 67 -15.62 -9.33 0.61
N VAL A 68 -16.40 -9.54 1.68
CA VAL A 68 -17.13 -10.79 1.99
C VAL A 68 -18.63 -10.58 1.91
#